data_AF-A0A962SDJ5-F1
#
_entry.id   AF-A0A962SDJ5-F1
#
_cell.length_a   1.000
_cell.length_b   1.000
_cell.length_c   1.000
_cell.angle_alpha   90.00
_cell.angle_beta   90.00
_cell.angle_gamma   90.00
#
_symmetry.space_group_name_H-M   'P 1'
#
loop_
_entity.id
_entity.type
_entity.pdbx_description
1 polymer ?
#
loop_
_entity_poly.entity_id
_entity_poly.type
_entity_poly.pdbx_seq_one_letter_code
_entity_poly.pdbx_strand_id
1 'polypeptide(L)'
;MLQTLTPSVDTAAAAELAESCAASLAAIAERAPRVHCLTNPVAMTLTANVLLAVGARPSMTQTPDQLGEFIAASDTLCVNL
;
A
#
# COMPACT_ATOMS: atom_id res chain seq x y z
N MET A 1 -31.92 -3.71 25.22
CA MET A 1 -32.04 -2.94 23.96
C MET A 1 -30.63 -2.62 23.48
N LEU A 2 -30.08 -3.38 22.53
CA LEU A 2 -28.89 -2.97 21.79
C LEU A 2 -29.37 -2.27 20.50
N GLN A 3 -29.09 -0.98 20.35
CA GLN A 3 -29.27 -0.28 19.08
C GLN A 3 -28.15 -0.71 18.14
N THR A 4 -28.52 -1.36 17.03
CA THR A 4 -27.60 -1.60 15.91
C THR A 4 -27.22 -0.28 15.27
N LEU A 5 -25.97 0.15 15.48
CA LEU A 5 -25.32 1.20 14.68
C LEU A 5 -25.09 0.64 13.27
N THR A 6 -26.09 0.68 12.40
CA THR A 6 -25.87 0.55 10.97
C THR A 6 -25.31 1.88 10.47
N PRO A 7 -24.06 1.95 9.98
CA PRO A 7 -23.58 3.15 9.34
C PRO A 7 -24.44 3.41 8.11
N SER A 8 -25.18 4.52 8.07
CA SER A 8 -25.86 4.99 6.87
C SER A 8 -24.79 5.51 5.91
N VAL A 9 -24.19 4.61 5.14
CA VAL A 9 -23.24 4.98 4.09
C VAL A 9 -24.02 5.77 3.05
N ASP A 10 -23.74 7.07 2.97
CA ASP A 10 -24.25 7.90 1.89
C ASP A 10 -23.76 7.30 0.56
N THR A 11 -24.71 6.88 -0.28
CA THR A 11 -24.42 6.16 -1.52
C THR A 11 -23.69 7.06 -2.52
N ALA A 12 -23.90 8.38 -2.46
CA ALA A 12 -23.17 9.33 -3.30
C ALA A 12 -21.69 9.40 -2.87
N ALA A 13 -21.42 9.55 -1.58
CA ALA A 13 -20.06 9.54 -1.05
C ALA A 13 -19.33 8.21 -1.30
N ALA A 14 -20.05 7.08 -1.25
CA ALA A 14 -19.48 5.77 -1.58
C ALA A 14 -19.08 5.66 -3.06
N ALA A 15 -19.88 6.21 -3.97
CA ALA A 15 -19.58 6.21 -5.40
C ALA A 15 -18.34 7.07 -5.71
N GLU A 16 -18.26 8.27 -5.13
CA GLU A 16 -17.10 9.16 -5.27
C GLU A 16 -15.81 8.50 -4.75
N LEU A 17 -15.89 7.85 -3.58
CA LEU A 17 -14.75 7.11 -3.02
C LEU A 17 -14.32 5.95 -3.92
N ALA A 18 -15.28 5.20 -4.47
CA ALA A 18 -14.99 4.08 -5.37
C ALA A 18 -14.27 4.56 -6.64
N GLU A 19 -14.71 5.69 -7.22
CA GLU A 19 -14.07 6.28 -8.39
C GLU A 19 -12.65 6.77 -8.09
N SER A 20 -12.45 7.45 -6.95
CA SER A 20 -11.12 7.88 -6.50
C SER A 20 -10.16 6.70 -6.26
N CYS A 21 -10.66 5.60 -5.67
CA CYS A 21 -9.88 4.39 -5.47
C CYS A 21 -9.50 3.74 -6.81
N ALA A 22 -10.44 3.62 -7.75
CA ALA A 22 -10.18 3.07 -9.07
C ALA A 22 -9.13 3.89 -9.83
N ALA A 23 -9.22 5.22 -9.80
CA ALA A 23 -8.24 6.11 -10.39
C ALA A 23 -6.84 5.94 -9.76
N SER A 24 -6.78 5.82 -8.43
CA SER A 24 -5.51 5.62 -7.72
C SER A 24 -4.86 4.27 -8.05
N LEU A 25 -5.66 3.19 -8.09
CA LEU A 25 -5.19 1.86 -8.46
C LEU A 25 -4.67 1.82 -9.90
N ALA A 26 -5.37 2.47 -10.85
CA ALA A 26 -4.91 2.61 -12.22
C ALA A 26 -3.56 3.36 -12.30
N ALA A 27 -3.42 4.45 -11.56
CA ALA A 27 -2.17 5.22 -11.51
C ALA A 27 -1.00 4.43 -10.90
N ILE A 28 -1.25 3.59 -9.88
CA ILE A 28 -0.21 2.70 -9.31
C ILE A 28 0.21 1.67 -10.35
N ALA A 29 -0.73 1.01 -11.01
CA ALA A 29 -0.46 -0.01 -12.02
C ALA A 29 0.31 0.57 -13.23
N GLU A 30 -0.02 1.79 -13.67
CA GLU A 30 0.67 2.47 -14.76
C GLU A 30 2.10 2.87 -14.38
N ARG A 31 2.29 3.46 -13.19
CA ARG A 31 3.62 3.93 -12.74
C ARG A 31 4.52 2.79 -12.26
N ALA A 32 3.95 1.69 -11.81
CA ALA A 32 4.63 0.56 -11.18
C ALA A 32 5.71 0.98 -10.16
N PRO A 33 5.35 1.81 -9.14
CA PRO A 33 6.33 2.43 -8.25
C PRO A 33 7.11 1.40 -7.44
N ARG A 34 8.40 1.67 -7.24
CA ARG A 34 9.25 0.89 -6.35
C ARG A 34 9.04 1.32 -4.91
N VAL A 35 8.52 0.41 -4.10
CA VAL A 35 8.29 0.63 -2.65
C VAL A 35 9.34 -0.15 -1.86
N HIS A 36 10.24 0.56 -1.20
CA HIS A 36 11.14 -0.06 -0.23
C HIS A 36 10.42 -0.21 1.11
N CYS A 37 10.33 -1.44 1.62
CA CYS A 37 9.58 -1.75 2.84
C CYS A 37 10.52 -2.19 3.96
N LEU A 38 10.53 -1.42 5.04
CA LEU A 38 11.03 -1.83 6.34
C LEU A 38 9.84 -2.31 7.16
N THR A 39 9.52 -3.60 7.01
CA THR A 39 8.33 -4.20 7.64
C THR A 39 8.70 -5.30 8.63
N ASN A 40 7.83 -5.55 9.60
CA ASN A 40 7.96 -6.68 10.51
C ASN A 40 7.84 -8.02 9.74
N PRO A 41 8.45 -9.12 10.25
CA PRO A 41 8.46 -10.41 9.55
C PRO A 41 7.07 -11.02 9.33
N VAL A 42 6.11 -10.72 10.21
CA VAL A 42 4.74 -11.27 10.15
C VAL A 42 3.99 -10.71 8.95
N ALA A 43 4.16 -9.41 8.66
CA ALA A 43 3.49 -8.73 7.55
C ALA A 43 4.24 -8.85 6.22
N MET A 44 5.53 -9.22 6.22
CA MET A 44 6.42 -9.14 5.05
C MET A 44 5.83 -9.74 3.77
N THR A 45 5.39 -11.00 3.82
CA THR A 45 4.80 -11.68 2.66
C THR A 45 3.49 -11.05 2.21
N LEU A 46 2.64 -10.66 3.17
CA LEU A 46 1.35 -10.02 2.86
C LEU A 46 1.58 -8.67 2.17
N THR A 47 2.46 -7.83 2.73
CA THR A 47 2.82 -6.53 2.17
C THR A 47 3.38 -6.67 0.75
N ALA A 48 4.29 -7.62 0.52
CA ALA A 48 4.85 -7.86 -0.81
C ALA A 48 3.75 -8.26 -1.82
N ASN A 49 2.88 -9.21 -1.44
CA ASN A 49 1.82 -9.70 -2.32
C ASN A 49 0.76 -8.64 -2.62
N VAL A 50 0.37 -7.82 -1.64
CA VAL A 50 -0.57 -6.71 -1.86
C VAL A 50 0.03 -5.67 -2.82
N LEU A 51 1.30 -5.30 -2.63
CA LEU A 51 1.99 -4.37 -3.53
C LEU A 51 2.05 -4.92 -4.96
N LEU A 52 2.39 -6.19 -5.12
CA LEU A 52 2.38 -6.85 -6.43
C LEU A 52 0.98 -6.89 -7.05
N ALA A 53 -0.05 -7.18 -6.25
CA ALA A 53 -1.43 -7.26 -6.72
C ALA A 53 -1.96 -5.92 -7.26
N VAL A 54 -1.51 -4.79 -6.69
CA VAL A 54 -1.85 -3.44 -7.18
C VAL A 54 -0.89 -2.93 -8.27
N GLY A 55 0.08 -3.73 -8.71
CA GLY A 55 1.02 -3.38 -9.78
C GLY A 55 2.29 -2.63 -9.34
N ALA A 56 2.53 -2.48 -8.03
CA ALA A 56 3.75 -1.89 -7.50
C ALA A 56 4.91 -2.90 -7.43
N ARG A 57 6.13 -2.41 -7.18
CA ARG A 57 7.37 -3.20 -7.11
C ARG A 57 7.97 -3.17 -5.70
N PRO A 58 7.76 -4.20 -4.86
CA PRO A 58 8.33 -4.23 -3.52
C PRO A 58 9.85 -4.50 -3.51
N SER A 59 10.56 -3.93 -2.53
CA SER A 59 11.92 -4.32 -2.14
C SER A 59 12.06 -4.28 -0.61
N MET A 60 12.82 -5.20 0.00
CA MET A 60 12.77 -5.45 1.45
C MET A 60 14.13 -5.72 2.10
N THR A 61 15.21 -5.10 1.58
CA THR A 61 16.54 -5.26 2.21
C THR A 61 16.53 -4.64 3.62
N GLN A 62 17.07 -5.37 4.60
CA GLN A 62 17.25 -4.87 5.97
C GLN A 62 18.74 -4.78 6.35
N THR A 63 19.64 -5.07 5.41
CA THR A 63 21.09 -4.96 5.60
C THR A 63 21.48 -3.49 5.76
N PRO A 64 22.01 -3.06 6.92
CA PRO A 64 22.30 -1.64 7.19
C PRO A 64 23.21 -1.00 6.13
N ASP A 65 24.22 -1.73 5.67
CA ASP A 65 25.21 -1.24 4.70
C ASP A 65 24.62 -0.99 3.31
N GLN A 66 23.51 -1.65 2.96
CA GLN A 66 22.85 -1.52 1.65
C GLN A 66 21.59 -0.65 1.73
N LEU A 67 21.08 -0.38 2.93
CA LEU A 67 19.78 0.25 3.13
C LEU A 67 19.68 1.62 2.44
N GLY A 68 20.73 2.43 2.54
CA GLY A 68 20.78 3.75 1.92
C GLY A 68 20.62 3.70 0.40
N GLU A 69 21.28 2.75 -0.26
CA GLU A 69 21.22 2.59 -1.72
C GLU A 69 19.82 2.17 -2.18
N PHE A 70 19.19 1.23 -1.48
CA PHE A 70 17.84 0.76 -1.80
C PHE A 70 16.77 1.83 -1.57
N ILE A 71 16.89 2.62 -0.49
CA ILE A 71 15.98 3.74 -0.23
C ILE A 71 16.15 4.82 -1.31
N ALA A 72 17.40 5.19 -1.64
CA ALA A 72 17.68 6.20 -2.66
C ALA A 72 17.18 5.80 -4.07
N ALA A 73 17.14 4.50 -4.36
CA ALA A 73 16.62 3.97 -5.62
C ALA A 73 15.10 3.71 -5.63
N SER A 74 14.39 3.98 -4.52
CA SER A 74 12.95 3.76 -4.37
C SER A 74 12.13 5.02 -4.62
N ASP A 75 10.89 4.86 -5.09
CA ASP A 75 9.93 5.96 -5.22
C ASP A 75 9.27 6.29 -3.87
N THR A 76 9.27 5.34 -2.93
CA THR A 76 8.65 5.48 -1.61
C THR A 76 9.26 4.50 -0.62
N LEU A 77 9.30 4.95 0.65
CA LEU A 77 9.68 4.16 1.81
C LEU A 77 8.45 3.87 2.68
N CYS A 78 8.21 2.58 3.00
CA CYS A 78 7.21 2.12 3.96
C CYS A 78 7.90 1.63 5.23
N VAL A 79 7.46 2.10 6.40
CA VAL A 79 8.03 1.75 7.71
C VAL A 79 6.94 1.18 8.61
N ASN A 80 7.12 -0.06 9.05
CA ASN A 80 6.20 -0.84 9.89
C ASN A 80 7.01 -1.82 10.76
N LEU A 81 7.40 -1.44 11.98
CA LEU A 81 8.34 -2.21 12.81
C LEU A 81 7.63 -3.06 13.87
#